data_AF-A0A8C5Z985-F1
#
_entry.id   AF-A0A8C5Z985-F1
#
_cell.length_a   1.000
_cell.length_b   1.000
_cell.length_c   1.000
_cell.angle_alpha   90.00
_cell.angle_beta   90.00
_cell.angle_gamma   90.00
#
_symmetry.space_group_name_H-M   'P 1'
#
loop_
_entity.id
_entity.type
_entity.pdbx_description
1 polymer ?
#
loop_
_entity_poly.entity_id
_entity_poly.type
_entity_poly.pdbx_seq_one_letter_code
_entity_poly.pdbx_strand_id
1 'polypeptide(L)' 'MVEIVRAVGYCHDKDIVHRDLKPDNIMVGARGHIKLTDFGLSASFTAEHKVNNF' A
#
# COMPACT_ATOMS: atom_id res chain seq x y z
N MET A 1 9.66 7.44 -11.06
CA MET A 1 9.92 6.46 -9.98
C MET A 1 9.64 6.99 -8.58
N VAL A 2 9.83 8.29 -8.29
CA VAL A 2 9.66 8.87 -6.94
C VAL A 2 8.21 8.79 -6.40
N GLU A 3 7.18 8.98 -7.24
CA GLU A 3 5.79 8.98 -6.77
C GLU A 3 5.30 7.60 -6.30
N ILE A 4 5.74 6.50 -6.94
CA ILE A 4 5.36 5.14 -6.52
C ILE A 4 5.89 4.86 -5.12
N VAL A 5 7.15 5.21 -4.84
CA VAL A 5 7.77 5.04 -3.52
C VAL A 5 7.02 5.87 -2.47
N ARG A 6 6.61 7.11 -2.81
CA ARG A 6 5.81 7.95 -1.92
C ARG A 6 4.43 7.38 -1.64
N ALA A 7 3.75 6.85 -2.67
CA ALA A 7 2.44 6.23 -2.52
C ALA A 7 2.49 4.97 -1.64
N VAL A 8 3.51 4.12 -1.84
CA VAL A 8 3.76 2.95 -0.99
C VAL A 8 4.12 3.36 0.43
N GLY A 9 4.98 4.37 0.61
CA GLY A 9 5.31 4.93 1.92
C GLY A 9 4.06 5.41 2.66
N TYR A 10 3.17 6.11 1.98
CA TYR A 10 1.90 6.55 2.54
C TYR A 10 0.94 5.41 2.94
N CYS A 11 1.01 4.26 2.26
CA CYS A 11 0.30 3.05 2.69
C CYS A 11 0.93 2.49 3.97
N HIS A 12 2.26 2.42 4.04
CA HIS A 12 2.97 1.91 5.21
C HIS A 12 2.80 2.79 6.44
N ASP A 13 2.73 4.12 6.28
CA ASP A 13 2.43 5.07 7.36
C ASP A 13 1.02 4.87 7.97
N LYS A 14 0.16 4.09 7.30
CA LYS A 14 -1.17 3.68 7.80
C LYS A 14 -1.25 2.20 8.13
N ASP A 15 -0.11 1.55 8.33
CA ASP A 15 -0.03 0.12 8.63
C ASP A 15 -0.69 -0.75 7.54
N ILE A 16 -0.65 -0.34 6.27
CA ILE A 16 -1.21 -1.09 5.13
C ILE A 16 -0.10 -1.56 4.21
N VAL A 17 0.00 -2.88 3.98
CA VAL A 17 0.84 -3.47 2.92
C VAL A 17 -0.04 -3.81 1.72
N HIS A 18 0.32 -3.32 0.52
CA HIS A 18 -0.46 -3.54 -0.71
C HIS A 18 -0.45 -5.01 -1.20
N ARG A 19 0.70 -5.69 -1.06
CA ARG A 19 1.00 -7.09 -1.44
C ARG A 19 0.84 -7.51 -2.92
N ASP A 20 0.18 -6.71 -3.76
CA ASP A 20 0.06 -6.96 -5.21
C ASP A 20 0.52 -5.75 -6.05
N LEU A 21 1.77 -5.33 -5.87
CA LEU A 21 2.32 -4.18 -6.59
C LEU A 21 2.82 -4.60 -7.98
N LYS A 22 2.09 -4.19 -9.02
CA LYS A 22 2.39 -4.44 -10.44
C LYS A 22 1.91 -3.27 -11.30
N PRO A 23 2.42 -3.07 -12.53
CA PRO A 23 2.03 -1.94 -13.38
C PRO A 23 0.52 -1.82 -13.61
N ASP A 24 -0.20 -2.94 -13.70
CA ASP A 24 -1.66 -3.01 -13.84
C ASP A 24 -2.41 -2.34 -12.67
N ASN A 25 -1.80 -2.34 -11.48
CA ASN A 25 -2.35 -1.74 -10.26
C ASN A 25 -1.83 -0.30 -10.02
N ILE A 26 -1.21 0.31 -11.04
CA ILE A 26 -0.69 1.67 -10.99
C ILE A 26 -1.41 2.49 -12.07
N MET A 27 -2.30 3.39 -11.64
CA MET A 27 -3.01 4.27 -12.55
C MET A 27 -2.29 5.61 -12.68
N VAL A 28 -2.31 6.18 -13.88
CA VAL A 28 -1.80 7.53 -14.15
C VAL A 28 -2.98 8.44 -14.45
N GLY A 29 -3.15 9.48 -13.63
CA GLY A 29 -4.18 10.49 -13.84
C GLY A 29 -3.86 11.45 -14.99
N ALA A 30 -4.84 12.23 -15.43
CA ALA A 30 -4.71 13.17 -16.55
C ALA A 30 -3.61 14.24 -16.39
N ARG A 31 -3.15 14.48 -15.14
CA ARG A 31 -2.05 15.41 -14.83
C ARG A 31 -0.69 14.71 -14.61
N GLY A 32 -0.61 13.42 -14.91
CA GLY A 32 0.61 12.63 -14.74
C GLY A 32 0.86 12.08 -13.33
N HIS A 33 -0.04 12.35 -12.38
CA HIS A 33 0.08 11.82 -11.02
C HIS A 33 -0.32 10.35 -10.92
N ILE A 34 0.44 9.60 -10.14
CA ILE A 34 0.21 8.18 -9.91
C ILE A 34 -0.82 7.96 -8.79
N LYS A 35 -1.65 6.91 -8.95
CA LYS A 35 -2.50 6.35 -7.91
C LYS A 35 -2.32 4.83 -7.85
N LEU A 36 -2.24 4.30 -6.64
CA LEU A 36 -2.32 2.86 -6.41
C LEU A 36 -3.79 2.42 -6.41
N THR A 37 -4.08 1.26 -6.99
CA THR A 37 -5.41 0.67 -7.06
C THR A 37 -5.35 -0.83 -6.73
N ASP A 38 -6.51 -1.43 -6.54
CA ASP A 38 -6.68 -2.86 -6.21
C ASP A 38 -6.00 -3.29 -4.91
N PHE A 39 -6.64 -2.91 -3.80
CA PHE A 39 -6.25 -3.31 -2.45
C PHE A 39 -6.87 -4.66 -2.04
N GLY A 40 -7.38 -5.46 -2.99
CA GLY A 40 -8.07 -6.73 -2.69
C GLY A 40 -7.20 -7.76 -1.96
N LEU A 41 -5.88 -7.68 -2.15
CA LEU A 41 -4.89 -8.51 -1.46
C LEU A 41 -4.15 -7.76 -0.34
N SER A 42 -4.55 -6.55 0.01
CA SER A 42 -3.84 -5.78 1.05
C SER A 42 -4.01 -6.38 2.45
N ALA A 43 -3.10 -6.04 3.36
CA ALA A 43 -3.18 -6.44 4.76
C ALA A 43 -2.88 -5.25 5.67
N SER A 44 -3.63 -5.14 6.76
CA SER A 44 -3.31 -4.21 7.84
C SER A 44 -2.49 -4.92 8.92
N PHE A 45 -1.46 -4.28 9.43
CA PHE A 45 -0.62 -4.80 10.50
C PHE A 45 -0.62 -3.82 11.68
N THR A 46 -1.79 -3.55 12.25
CA THR A 46 -1.81 -2.86 13.55
C THR A 46 -1.17 -3.75 14.62
N ALA A 47 -0.45 -3.15 15.57
CA ALA A 47 0.34 -3.83 16.60
C ALA A 47 -0.49 -4.64 17.63
N GLU A 48 -1.76 -4.97 17.36
CA GLU A 48 -2.66 -5.67 18.29
C GLU A 48 -2.68 -7.21 18.14
N HIS A 49 -1.77 -7.80 17.36
CA HIS A 49 -1.57 -9.26 17.34
C HIS A 49 -0.32 -9.73 18.12
N LYS A 50 -0.02 -9.08 19.27
CA LYS A 50 0.67 -9.78 20.36
C LYS A 50 -0.37 -10.62 21.11
N VAL A 51 -0.76 -11.77 20.55
CA VAL A 51 -1.34 -12.83 21.39
C VAL A 51 -0.19 -13.29 22.29
N ASN A 52 -0.18 -12.72 23.51
CA ASN A 52 0.66 -13.19 24.60
C ASN A 52 0.24 -14.62 24.94
N ASN A 53 0.91 -15.61 24.37
CA ASN A 53 0.91 -16.94 24.96
C ASN A 53 2.00 -16.97 26.02
N PHE A 54 1.56 -16.86 27.27
CA PHE A 54 2.22 -17.51 28.41
C PHE A 54 2.20 -19.03 28.23
#